data_AF-A0A671MGT2-F1
#
_entry.id   AF-A0A671MGT2-F1
#
_cell.length_a   1.000
_cell.length_b   1.000
_cell.length_c   1.000
_cell.angle_alpha   90.00
_cell.angle_beta   90.00
_cell.angle_gamma   90.00
#
_symmetry.space_group_name_H-M   'P 1'
#
loop_
_entity.id
_entity.type
_entity.pdbx_description
1 polymer ?
#
loop_
_entity_poly.entity_id
_entity_poly.type
_entity_poly.pdbx_seq_one_letter_code
_entity_poly.pdbx_strand_id
1 'polypeptide(L)'
;MEDSESTQNETEELKASVNAVEFIYSIAPTDLDQCLFADSLVTVSDSGRELGDFSVSVTKASYNEELCYLLHANSHGTIDDIPCGTSIIAYISRNLEILEENHHEYVKLEKQTVDRKVHIVKQDDQLVVNRIISEKEGVKTQTHTFPLSSLKGFVSEASNLMILRILSRQKTVPENMTFLSFDADTVLSKSVYRALGCKKQMIGEELVDIFGIERTVSSAKDSSGTWHCYFLPDGHLASRVQLGSPAIMKLLHLPFLLDGGLMTLSLLEKDQIPVFEKKPLIWEEDMELYSKFLDRKEELKADYSSYVRQHPELKALLADFLQFLLLRKPQDVFSFAHDFFAPFASQSPPGKSRKDSQNFP
;
A
#
# COMPACT_ATOMS: atom_id res chain seq x y z
N MET A 1 -25.57 48.23 31.76
CA MET A 1 -24.17 48.19 31.31
C MET A 1 -23.74 46.76 31.49
N GLU A 2 -24.05 45.95 30.47
CA GLU A 2 -23.56 44.58 30.32
C GLU A 2 -22.42 44.68 29.31
N ASP A 3 -21.19 44.49 29.76
CA ASP A 3 -20.04 44.36 28.88
C ASP A 3 -19.94 42.88 28.50
N SER A 4 -20.25 42.62 27.23
CA SER A 4 -20.02 41.35 26.55
C SER A 4 -18.55 41.25 26.13
N GLU A 5 -17.75 40.46 26.84
CA GLU A 5 -16.45 40.03 26.33
C GLU A 5 -16.67 38.89 25.32
N SER A 6 -16.66 39.25 24.04
CA SER A 6 -16.53 38.31 22.93
C SER A 6 -15.11 37.77 22.90
N THR A 7 -14.89 36.57 23.41
CA THR A 7 -13.62 35.84 23.23
C THR A 7 -13.53 35.39 21.77
N GLN A 8 -12.79 36.14 20.95
CA GLN A 8 -12.38 35.71 19.61
C GLN A 8 -11.42 34.53 19.77
N ASN A 9 -11.90 33.30 19.57
CA ASN A 9 -11.03 32.15 19.33
C ASN A 9 -10.38 32.34 17.96
N GLU A 10 -9.20 32.97 17.94
CA GLU A 10 -8.31 32.91 16.78
C GLU A 10 -7.97 31.44 16.52
N THR A 11 -8.59 30.87 15.50
CA THR A 11 -8.23 29.54 15.01
C THR A 11 -6.88 29.71 14.30
N GLU A 12 -5.77 29.39 14.99
CA GLU A 12 -4.44 29.41 14.38
C GLU A 12 -4.48 28.66 13.04
N GLU A 13 -4.13 29.36 11.96
CA GLU A 13 -4.15 28.80 10.63
C GLU A 13 -3.14 27.65 10.55
N LEU A 14 -3.61 26.45 10.17
CA LEU A 14 -2.75 25.27 10.01
C LEU A 14 -1.75 25.52 8.87
N LYS A 15 -0.46 25.64 9.22
CA LYS A 15 0.62 25.83 8.26
C LYS A 15 1.80 24.92 8.57
N ALA A 16 2.48 24.48 7.51
CA ALA A 16 3.80 23.89 7.61
C ALA A 16 4.83 24.95 8.05
N SER A 17 5.86 24.51 8.76
CA SER A 17 7.00 25.34 9.12
C SER A 17 7.81 25.76 7.87
N VAL A 18 8.46 26.92 7.94
CA VAL A 18 9.35 27.41 6.86
C VAL A 18 10.45 26.39 6.58
N ASN A 19 11.09 25.86 7.63
CA ASN A 19 12.18 24.88 7.51
C ASN A 19 11.73 23.59 6.81
N ALA A 20 10.50 23.11 7.05
CA ALA A 20 9.98 21.92 6.39
C ALA A 20 9.72 22.16 4.89
N VAL A 21 9.20 23.33 4.54
CA VAL A 21 8.98 23.72 3.14
C VAL A 21 10.31 23.89 2.41
N GLU A 22 11.26 24.61 3.01
CA GLU A 22 12.60 24.80 2.46
C GLU A 22 13.35 23.47 2.30
N PHE A 23 13.17 22.55 3.24
CA PHE A 23 13.72 21.20 3.14
C PHE A 23 13.25 20.50 1.86
N ILE A 24 11.95 20.46 1.55
CA ILE A 24 11.43 19.84 0.31
C ILE A 24 12.10 20.45 -0.92
N TYR A 25 12.23 21.79 -0.97
CA TYR A 25 12.89 22.47 -2.09
C TYR A 25 14.40 22.25 -2.18
N SER A 26 15.04 21.87 -1.07
CA SER A 26 16.48 21.59 -1.02
C SER A 26 16.86 20.18 -1.52
N ILE A 27 15.88 19.28 -1.64
CA ILE A 27 16.13 17.89 -2.04
C ILE A 27 16.56 17.83 -3.49
N ALA A 28 17.76 17.30 -3.74
CA ALA A 28 18.26 17.11 -5.08
C ALA A 28 17.68 15.83 -5.71
N PRO A 29 17.56 15.76 -7.04
CA PRO A 29 17.16 14.52 -7.73
C PRO A 29 18.05 13.31 -7.38
N THR A 30 19.34 13.54 -7.08
CA THR A 30 20.26 12.49 -6.64
C THR A 30 19.92 11.92 -5.27
N ASP A 31 19.36 12.73 -4.36
CA ASP A 31 18.94 12.27 -3.03
C ASP A 31 17.74 11.32 -3.15
N LEU A 32 16.82 11.63 -4.07
CA LEU A 32 15.66 10.80 -4.39
C LEU A 32 16.09 9.48 -5.03
N ASP A 33 17.00 9.54 -6.01
CA ASP A 33 17.50 8.36 -6.71
C ASP A 33 18.21 7.38 -5.76
N GLN A 34 18.85 7.88 -4.70
CA GLN A 34 19.46 7.04 -3.66
C GLN A 34 18.44 6.38 -2.72
N CYS A 35 17.17 6.77 -2.77
CA CYS A 35 16.08 6.23 -1.94
C CYS A 35 15.21 5.19 -2.68
N LEU A 36 15.57 4.80 -3.91
CA LEU A 36 14.80 3.90 -4.77
C LEU A 36 15.17 2.43 -4.54
N PHE A 37 14.80 1.92 -3.38
CA PHE A 37 15.06 0.54 -2.97
C PHE A 37 13.88 -0.03 -2.17
N ALA A 38 13.97 -1.32 -1.86
CA ALA A 38 12.99 -2.05 -1.06
C ALA A 38 13.52 -2.34 0.34
N ASP A 39 12.67 -2.10 1.35
CA ASP A 39 12.84 -2.56 2.72
C ASP A 39 11.94 -3.79 2.95
N SER A 40 12.43 -4.75 3.73
CA SER A 40 11.65 -5.90 4.21
C SER A 40 12.02 -6.18 5.67
N LEU A 41 11.04 -6.04 6.56
CA LEU A 41 11.19 -6.19 8.00
C LEU A 41 10.18 -7.22 8.52
N VAL A 42 10.47 -7.77 9.70
CA VAL A 42 9.56 -8.65 10.42
C VAL A 42 8.90 -7.87 11.55
N THR A 43 7.59 -8.03 11.68
CA THR A 43 6.80 -7.51 12.80
C THR A 43 6.87 -8.52 13.95
N VAL A 44 7.36 -8.10 15.11
CA VAL A 44 7.48 -8.94 16.31
C VAL A 44 6.74 -8.33 17.49
N SER A 45 6.25 -9.17 18.39
CA SER A 45 5.71 -8.74 19.68
C SER A 45 6.83 -8.34 20.65
N ASP A 46 6.46 -7.74 21.78
CA ASP A 46 7.35 -7.50 22.93
C ASP A 46 8.01 -8.81 23.45
N SER A 47 7.34 -9.94 23.29
CA SER A 47 7.87 -11.27 23.64
C SER A 47 8.80 -11.88 22.58
N GLY A 48 8.99 -11.20 21.45
CA GLY A 48 9.81 -11.66 20.32
C GLY A 48 9.12 -12.65 19.38
N ARG A 49 7.81 -12.90 19.54
CA ARG A 49 7.01 -13.74 18.63
C ARG A 49 6.84 -12.99 17.31
N GLU A 50 7.06 -13.68 16.20
CA GLU A 50 6.74 -13.15 14.87
C GLU A 50 5.23 -13.03 14.70
N LEU A 51 4.79 -11.81 14.38
CA LEU A 51 3.39 -11.43 14.21
C LEU A 51 3.02 -11.23 12.73
N GLY A 52 4.00 -10.97 11.87
CA GLY A 52 3.81 -10.73 10.44
C GLY A 52 4.99 -9.98 9.83
N ASP A 53 4.77 -9.26 8.73
CA ASP A 53 5.82 -8.54 8.01
C ASP A 53 5.44 -7.11 7.63
N PHE A 54 6.48 -6.38 7.25
CA PHE A 54 6.42 -5.01 6.78
C PHE A 54 7.37 -4.85 5.59
N SER A 55 6.89 -4.27 4.50
CA SER A 55 7.71 -3.98 3.32
C SER A 55 7.41 -2.59 2.77
N VAL A 56 8.43 -1.95 2.20
CA VAL A 56 8.30 -0.68 1.48
C VAL A 56 9.22 -0.71 0.27
N SER A 57 8.68 -0.57 -0.93
CA SER A 57 9.45 -0.46 -2.17
C SER A 57 9.16 0.85 -2.88
N VAL A 58 10.19 1.44 -3.49
CA VAL A 58 10.07 2.67 -4.27
C VAL A 58 10.80 2.48 -5.59
N THR A 59 10.11 2.78 -6.69
CA THR A 59 10.65 2.64 -8.05
C THR A 59 10.35 3.87 -8.90
N LYS A 60 11.07 4.04 -10.01
CA LYS A 60 10.73 5.07 -11.01
C LYS A 60 9.48 4.63 -11.77
N ALA A 61 8.59 5.57 -12.03
CA ALA A 61 7.34 5.32 -12.74
C ALA A 61 6.96 6.51 -13.64
N SER A 62 5.84 6.35 -14.35
CA SER A 62 5.17 7.44 -15.05
C SER A 62 3.72 7.47 -14.63
N TYR A 63 3.19 8.68 -14.39
CA TYR A 63 1.79 8.93 -14.09
C TYR A 63 1.31 10.07 -14.97
N ASN A 64 0.24 9.84 -15.76
CA ASN A 64 -0.23 10.78 -16.77
C ASN A 64 0.89 11.35 -17.67
N GLU A 65 1.78 10.47 -18.15
CA GLU A 65 2.95 10.80 -19.00
C GLU A 65 4.05 11.64 -18.32
N GLU A 66 3.94 11.93 -17.02
CA GLU A 66 4.98 12.60 -16.25
C GLU A 66 5.83 11.60 -15.45
N LEU A 67 7.15 11.82 -15.43
CA LEU A 67 8.08 11.03 -14.63
C LEU A 67 7.86 11.27 -13.13
N CYS A 68 7.66 10.18 -12.40
CA CYS A 68 7.35 10.19 -10.97
C CYS A 68 7.95 8.95 -10.28
N TYR A 69 7.60 8.75 -9.02
CA TYR A 69 7.96 7.57 -8.23
C TYR A 69 6.72 6.79 -7.84
N LEU A 70 6.80 5.47 -7.92
CA LEU A 70 5.77 4.55 -7.45
C LEU A 70 6.25 3.92 -6.14
N LEU A 71 5.48 4.13 -5.08
CA LEU A 71 5.72 3.57 -3.76
C LEU A 71 4.67 2.49 -3.45
N HIS A 72 5.13 1.34 -2.98
CA HIS A 72 4.30 0.29 -2.39
C HIS A 72 4.77 0.07 -0.97
N ALA A 73 3.89 0.24 0.02
CA ALA A 73 4.14 -0.16 1.39
C ALA A 73 3.06 -1.13 1.84
N ASN A 74 3.46 -2.22 2.48
CA ASN A 74 2.54 -3.19 3.04
C ASN A 74 2.96 -3.56 4.44
N SER A 75 1.99 -3.72 5.33
CA SER A 75 2.15 -4.28 6.65
C SER A 75 1.00 -5.22 6.87
N HIS A 76 1.29 -6.46 7.24
CA HIS A 76 0.25 -7.38 7.64
C HIS A 76 0.75 -8.24 8.78
N GLY A 77 -0.17 -8.63 9.64
CA GLY A 77 0.15 -9.48 10.76
C GLY A 77 -1.02 -9.69 11.68
N THR A 78 -0.73 -10.26 12.82
CA THR A 78 -1.72 -10.59 13.84
C THR A 78 -1.26 -9.99 15.16
N ILE A 79 -1.98 -9.00 15.68
CA ILE A 79 -1.70 -8.36 16.97
C ILE A 79 -2.78 -8.84 17.94
N ASP A 80 -2.40 -9.41 19.08
CA ASP A 80 -3.31 -10.01 20.06
C ASP A 80 -4.30 -11.02 19.43
N ASP A 81 -3.79 -11.87 18.53
CA ASP A 81 -4.55 -12.86 17.75
C ASP A 81 -5.64 -12.25 16.83
N ILE A 82 -5.61 -10.92 16.60
CA ILE A 82 -6.48 -10.19 15.68
C ILE A 82 -5.69 -9.86 14.39
N PRO A 83 -6.10 -10.40 13.22
CA PRO A 83 -5.47 -10.05 11.96
C PRO A 83 -5.72 -8.58 11.60
N CYS A 84 -4.64 -7.86 11.33
CA CYS A 84 -4.68 -6.47 10.90
C CYS A 84 -3.64 -6.21 9.80
N GLY A 85 -3.86 -5.16 9.02
CA GLY A 85 -2.90 -4.76 8.00
C GLY A 85 -3.15 -3.38 7.45
N THR A 86 -2.12 -2.85 6.82
CA THR A 86 -2.08 -1.55 6.15
C THR A 86 -1.37 -1.71 4.82
N SER A 87 -1.96 -1.25 3.73
CA SER A 87 -1.36 -1.22 2.40
C SER A 87 -1.47 0.19 1.81
N ILE A 88 -0.38 0.67 1.22
CA ILE A 88 -0.29 1.97 0.56
C ILE A 88 0.31 1.76 -0.83
N ILE A 89 -0.37 2.22 -1.86
CA ILE A 89 0.16 2.31 -3.22
C ILE A 89 0.03 3.76 -3.67
N ALA A 90 1.14 4.38 -4.06
CA ALA A 90 1.17 5.82 -4.31
C ALA A 90 2.07 6.21 -5.48
N TYR A 91 1.60 7.19 -6.26
CA TYR A 91 2.39 7.93 -7.24
C TYR A 91 2.80 9.27 -6.63
N ILE A 92 4.11 9.50 -6.53
CA ILE A 92 4.69 10.68 -5.87
C ILE A 92 5.49 11.46 -6.92
N SER A 93 5.26 12.76 -7.01
CA SER A 93 5.98 13.64 -7.93
C SER A 93 7.46 13.76 -7.56
N ARG A 94 8.26 14.34 -8.46
CA ARG A 94 9.69 14.64 -8.18
C ARG A 94 9.90 15.66 -7.06
N ASN A 95 8.85 16.37 -6.65
CA ASN A 95 8.87 17.34 -5.56
C ASN A 95 8.26 16.77 -4.27
N LEU A 96 8.10 15.44 -4.18
CA LEU A 96 7.47 14.75 -3.05
C LEU A 96 6.02 15.15 -2.79
N GLU A 97 5.34 15.71 -3.80
CA GLU A 97 3.89 15.92 -3.76
C GLU A 97 3.17 14.65 -4.16
N ILE A 98 2.07 14.34 -3.49
CA ILE A 98 1.25 13.20 -3.86
C ILE A 98 0.47 13.50 -5.15
N LEU A 99 0.54 12.57 -6.12
CA LEU A 99 -0.27 12.59 -7.34
C LEU A 99 -1.51 11.74 -7.14
N GLU A 100 -1.33 10.52 -6.62
CA GLU A 100 -2.40 9.61 -6.24
C GLU A 100 -1.93 8.66 -5.15
N GLU A 101 -2.76 8.39 -4.13
CA GLU A 101 -2.51 7.44 -3.05
C GLU A 101 -3.75 6.57 -2.82
N ASN A 102 -3.56 5.27 -2.80
CA ASN A 102 -4.53 4.30 -2.30
C ASN A 102 -4.01 3.74 -0.99
N HIS A 103 -4.69 4.05 0.11
CA HIS A 103 -4.34 3.62 1.45
C HIS A 103 -5.48 2.77 2.02
N HIS A 104 -5.18 1.52 2.37
CA HIS A 104 -6.12 0.55 2.90
C HIS A 104 -5.65 0.05 4.26
N GLU A 105 -6.50 0.18 5.28
CA GLU A 105 -6.29 -0.37 6.62
C GLU A 105 -7.42 -1.34 6.95
N TYR A 106 -7.12 -2.48 7.55
CA TYR A 106 -8.14 -3.42 8.01
C TYR A 106 -7.81 -4.02 9.37
N VAL A 107 -8.86 -4.36 10.13
CA VAL A 107 -8.79 -5.14 11.36
C VAL A 107 -9.94 -6.15 11.36
N LYS A 108 -9.62 -7.44 11.50
CA LYS A 108 -10.58 -8.56 11.46
C LYS A 108 -10.89 -9.07 12.86
N LEU A 109 -11.83 -8.46 13.57
CA LEU A 109 -12.34 -8.99 14.84
C LEU A 109 -13.35 -10.12 14.58
N GLU A 110 -13.44 -11.11 15.48
CA GLU A 110 -14.31 -12.30 15.33
C GLU A 110 -15.76 -11.99 14.95
N LYS A 111 -16.27 -10.81 15.34
CA LYS A 111 -17.68 -10.41 15.13
C LYS A 111 -17.84 -9.13 14.30
N GLN A 112 -16.75 -8.49 13.88
CA GLN A 112 -16.73 -7.23 13.15
C GLN A 112 -15.41 -7.06 12.41
N THR A 113 -15.46 -6.94 11.08
CA THR A 113 -14.32 -6.42 10.32
C THR A 113 -14.51 -4.93 10.20
N VAL A 114 -13.45 -4.18 10.50
CA VAL A 114 -13.35 -2.75 10.19
C VAL A 114 -12.40 -2.65 9.01
N ASP A 115 -12.91 -2.15 7.88
CA ASP A 115 -12.16 -1.98 6.64
C ASP A 115 -12.21 -0.50 6.26
N ARG A 116 -11.05 0.13 6.14
CA ARG A 116 -10.94 1.54 5.82
C ARG A 116 -10.11 1.73 4.57
N LYS A 117 -10.69 2.37 3.57
CA LYS A 117 -10.01 2.73 2.33
C LYS A 117 -10.00 4.24 2.18
N VAL A 118 -8.84 4.80 1.91
CA VAL A 118 -8.64 6.22 1.64
C VAL A 118 -7.99 6.32 0.26
N HIS A 119 -8.64 7.04 -0.64
CA HIS A 119 -8.11 7.37 -1.95
C HIS A 119 -7.86 8.87 -2.00
N ILE A 120 -6.61 9.25 -2.25
CA ILE A 120 -6.18 10.65 -2.40
C ILE A 120 -5.77 10.82 -3.85
N VAL A 121 -6.26 11.86 -4.52
CA VAL A 121 -5.86 12.15 -5.91
C VAL A 121 -5.76 13.64 -6.13
N LYS A 122 -4.70 14.06 -6.82
CA LYS A 122 -4.51 15.43 -7.29
C LYS A 122 -5.32 15.62 -8.57
N GLN A 123 -6.28 16.54 -8.54
CA GLN A 123 -7.12 16.89 -9.68
C GLN A 123 -7.09 18.41 -9.84
N ASP A 124 -6.57 18.87 -10.98
CA ASP A 124 -6.37 20.29 -11.27
C ASP A 124 -5.60 21.00 -10.13
N ASP A 125 -6.20 22.03 -9.51
CA ASP A 125 -5.63 22.80 -8.40
C ASP A 125 -6.16 22.33 -7.02
N GLN A 126 -6.60 21.07 -6.92
CA GLN A 126 -7.21 20.52 -5.71
C GLN A 126 -6.68 19.11 -5.40
N LEU A 127 -6.69 18.78 -4.11
CA LEU A 127 -6.48 17.42 -3.62
C LEU A 127 -7.82 16.86 -3.14
N VAL A 128 -8.28 15.81 -3.81
CA VAL A 128 -9.54 15.12 -3.48
C VAL A 128 -9.21 13.90 -2.63
N VAL A 129 -9.86 13.78 -1.48
CA VAL A 129 -9.67 12.71 -0.49
C VAL A 129 -11.01 11.99 -0.29
N ASN A 130 -11.10 10.75 -0.76
CA ASN A 130 -12.26 9.89 -0.57
C ASN A 130 -11.94 8.85 0.50
N ARG A 131 -12.68 8.86 1.60
CA ARG A 131 -12.59 7.88 2.69
C ARG A 131 -13.84 7.01 2.71
N ILE A 132 -13.65 5.70 2.70
CA ILE A 132 -14.67 4.68 2.84
C ILE A 132 -14.35 3.87 4.07
N ILE A 133 -15.29 3.77 5.00
CA ILE A 133 -15.19 2.92 6.19
C ILE A 133 -16.32 1.91 6.13
N SER A 134 -15.98 0.63 6.02
CA SER A 134 -16.93 -0.48 6.04
C SER A 134 -16.85 -1.17 7.39
N GLU A 135 -17.96 -1.13 8.10
CA GLU A 135 -18.17 -1.77 9.39
C GLU A 135 -19.41 -2.67 9.30
N LYS A 136 -19.67 -3.48 10.33
CA LYS A 136 -20.86 -4.34 10.39
C LYS A 136 -22.18 -3.56 10.24
N GLU A 137 -22.19 -2.31 10.69
CA GLU A 137 -23.36 -1.42 10.72
C GLU A 137 -23.65 -0.76 9.36
N GLY A 138 -22.72 -0.86 8.40
CA GLY A 138 -22.86 -0.30 7.07
C GLY A 138 -21.56 0.31 6.55
N VAL A 139 -21.66 0.95 5.39
CA VAL A 139 -20.55 1.64 4.73
C VAL A 139 -20.75 3.15 4.89
N LYS A 140 -19.75 3.83 5.47
CA LYS A 140 -19.69 5.29 5.57
C LYS A 140 -18.70 5.80 4.53
N THR A 141 -19.15 6.72 3.68
CA THR A 141 -18.31 7.39 2.68
C THR A 141 -18.22 8.88 2.98
N GLN A 142 -17.02 9.43 2.92
CA GLN A 142 -16.72 10.84 3.12
C GLN A 142 -15.79 11.31 2.01
N THR A 143 -16.08 12.47 1.45
CA THR A 143 -15.21 13.12 0.46
C THR A 143 -14.85 14.50 0.97
N HIS A 144 -13.55 14.78 0.99
CA HIS A 144 -13.00 16.07 1.33
C HIS A 144 -12.18 16.58 0.16
N THR A 145 -12.23 17.89 -0.07
CA THR A 145 -11.46 18.53 -1.13
C THR A 145 -10.72 19.72 -0.57
N PHE A 146 -9.43 19.79 -0.89
CA PHE A 146 -8.53 20.81 -0.37
C PHE A 146 -7.88 21.56 -1.54
N PRO A 147 -7.96 22.89 -1.59
CA PRO A 147 -7.19 23.67 -2.57
C PRO A 147 -5.69 23.46 -2.36
N LEU A 148 -4.93 23.23 -3.42
CA LEU A 148 -3.47 23.02 -3.30
C LEU A 148 -2.77 24.25 -2.71
N SER A 149 -3.31 25.45 -2.95
CA SER A 149 -2.84 26.69 -2.33
C SER A 149 -2.85 26.65 -0.79
N SER A 150 -3.74 25.84 -0.18
CA SER A 150 -3.84 25.65 1.28
C SER A 150 -2.94 24.53 1.81
N LEU A 151 -2.34 23.73 0.93
CA LEU A 151 -1.59 22.52 1.28
C LEU A 151 -0.07 22.71 1.11
N LYS A 152 0.42 23.95 1.20
CA LYS A 152 1.86 24.23 1.10
C LYS A 152 2.61 23.50 2.22
N GLY A 153 3.53 22.61 1.85
CA GLY A 153 4.26 21.75 2.79
C GLY A 153 3.45 20.56 3.31
N PHE A 154 2.43 20.12 2.57
CA PHE A 154 1.71 18.88 2.84
C PHE A 154 2.53 17.64 2.45
N VAL A 155 2.47 16.62 3.29
CA VAL A 155 3.14 15.33 3.12
C VAL A 155 2.11 14.21 3.38
N SER A 156 1.89 13.37 2.37
CA SER A 156 1.09 12.15 2.50
C SER A 156 1.86 11.04 3.24
N GLU A 157 1.20 9.95 3.63
CA GLU A 157 1.89 8.84 4.29
C GLU A 157 2.95 8.20 3.37
N ALA A 158 2.67 8.08 2.08
CA ALA A 158 3.67 7.61 1.12
C ALA A 158 4.85 8.58 0.99
N SER A 159 4.58 9.87 0.88
CA SER A 159 5.63 10.90 0.76
C SER A 159 6.51 10.97 2.01
N ASN A 160 5.91 10.76 3.20
CA ASN A 160 6.63 10.65 4.47
C ASN A 160 7.66 9.51 4.46
N LEU A 161 7.33 8.34 3.91
CA LEU A 161 8.28 7.22 3.83
C LEU A 161 9.54 7.58 3.02
N MET A 162 9.40 8.36 1.92
CA MET A 162 10.55 8.88 1.18
C MET A 162 11.32 9.95 1.97
N ILE A 163 10.63 10.89 2.62
CA ILE A 163 11.27 11.94 3.43
C ILE A 163 12.12 11.34 4.55
N LEU A 164 11.62 10.31 5.24
CA LEU A 164 12.37 9.65 6.31
C LEU A 164 13.68 8.99 5.81
N ARG A 165 13.67 8.41 4.60
CA ARG A 165 14.88 7.87 3.96
C ARG A 165 15.90 8.99 3.67
N ILE A 166 15.45 10.13 3.18
CA ILE A 166 16.34 11.28 2.88
C ILE A 166 16.93 11.87 4.16
N LEU A 167 16.09 12.16 5.15
CA LEU A 167 16.52 12.72 6.45
C LEU A 167 17.54 11.82 7.15
N SER A 168 17.33 10.51 7.08
CA SER A 168 18.24 9.55 7.71
C SER A 168 19.59 9.46 7.00
N ARG A 169 19.62 9.48 5.66
CA ARG A 169 20.87 9.53 4.88
C ARG A 169 21.66 10.81 5.15
N GLN A 170 20.97 11.94 5.30
CA GLN A 170 21.56 13.22 5.68
C GLN A 170 21.93 13.29 7.18
N LYS A 171 21.50 12.31 7.99
CA LYS A 171 21.68 12.21 9.45
C LYS A 171 21.29 13.51 10.18
N THR A 172 20.31 14.22 9.64
CA THR A 172 19.93 15.56 10.10
C THR A 172 18.43 15.69 9.99
N VAL A 173 17.81 16.22 11.05
CA VAL A 173 16.42 16.68 11.04
C VAL A 173 16.46 18.17 11.38
N PRO A 174 16.07 19.08 10.45
CA PRO A 174 16.00 20.50 10.74
C PRO A 174 15.20 20.81 12.01
N GLU A 175 15.60 21.85 12.74
CA GLU A 175 14.84 22.31 13.89
C GLU A 175 13.44 22.75 13.47
N ASN A 176 12.45 22.54 14.34
CA ASN A 176 11.05 22.91 14.11
C ASN A 176 10.43 22.32 12.83
N MET A 177 10.93 21.17 12.36
CA MET A 177 10.43 20.53 11.15
C MET A 177 9.00 20.03 11.32
N THR A 178 8.05 20.84 10.85
CA THR A 178 6.61 20.56 10.91
C THR A 178 6.01 20.64 9.52
N PHE A 179 5.43 19.54 9.05
CA PHE A 179 4.68 19.45 7.80
C PHE A 179 3.17 19.50 8.07
N LEU A 180 2.40 19.84 7.04
CA LEU A 180 0.98 19.49 7.02
C LEU A 180 0.84 18.00 6.68
N SER A 181 -0.08 17.30 7.32
CA SER A 181 -0.41 15.91 7.00
C SER A 181 -1.86 15.62 7.33
N PHE A 182 -2.33 14.43 7.00
CA PHE A 182 -3.58 13.93 7.56
C PHE A 182 -3.33 13.21 8.87
N ASP A 183 -4.30 13.30 9.80
CA ASP A 183 -4.34 12.43 10.97
C ASP A 183 -4.99 11.07 10.63
N ALA A 184 -5.11 10.22 11.65
CA ALA A 184 -5.78 8.92 11.53
C ALA A 184 -7.26 9.04 11.15
N ASP A 185 -7.84 10.22 11.04
CA ASP A 185 -9.23 10.46 10.68
C ASP A 185 -9.36 11.20 9.32
N THR A 186 -8.26 11.30 8.56
CA THR A 186 -8.17 12.08 7.31
C THR A 186 -8.49 13.58 7.49
N VAL A 187 -8.34 14.09 8.70
CA VAL A 187 -8.46 15.52 8.99
C VAL A 187 -7.09 16.17 8.83
N LEU A 188 -7.06 17.34 8.20
CA LEU A 188 -5.81 18.09 8.01
C LEU A 188 -5.24 18.49 9.37
N SER A 189 -3.97 18.18 9.58
CA SER A 189 -3.26 18.33 10.85
C SER A 189 -1.77 18.62 10.62
N LYS A 190 -0.99 18.61 11.70
CA LYS A 190 0.46 18.81 11.71
C LYS A 190 1.19 17.50 11.98
N SER A 191 2.31 17.30 11.30
CA SER A 191 3.27 16.24 11.58
C SER A 191 4.64 16.85 11.92
N VAL A 192 5.12 16.59 13.13
CA VAL A 192 6.35 17.12 13.69
C VAL A 192 7.43 16.05 13.68
N TYR A 193 8.65 16.41 13.27
CA TYR A 193 9.79 15.51 13.16
C TYR A 193 10.90 15.97 14.10
N ARG A 194 11.54 15.00 14.76
CA ARG A 194 12.66 15.23 15.68
C ARG A 194 13.74 14.19 15.48
N ALA A 195 15.01 14.60 15.58
CA ALA A 195 16.12 13.66 15.61
C ALA A 195 16.17 12.94 16.98
N LEU A 196 16.24 11.62 16.97
CA LEU A 196 16.58 10.80 18.13
C LEU A 196 18.09 10.56 18.24
N GLY A 197 18.85 10.94 17.20
CA GLY A 197 20.30 10.83 17.14
C GLY A 197 20.81 9.47 16.67
N CYS A 198 22.12 9.31 16.69
CA CYS A 198 22.80 8.07 16.32
C CYS A 198 22.90 7.13 17.53
N LYS A 199 22.62 5.85 17.32
CA LYS A 199 22.90 4.79 18.30
C LYS A 199 23.42 3.54 17.59
N LYS A 200 24.02 2.61 18.34
CA LYS A 200 24.40 1.29 17.81
C LYS A 200 23.30 0.27 18.09
N GLN A 201 23.04 -0.59 17.13
CA GLN A 201 22.07 -1.68 17.26
C GLN A 201 22.61 -2.96 16.64
N MET A 202 22.35 -4.08 17.30
CA MET A 202 22.62 -5.41 16.75
C MET A 202 21.55 -5.75 15.71
N ILE A 203 21.98 -6.08 14.49
CA ILE A 203 21.13 -6.58 13.40
C ILE A 203 21.76 -7.89 12.94
N GLY A 204 21.08 -9.01 13.20
CA GLY A 204 21.70 -10.33 13.13
C GLY A 204 22.87 -10.42 14.11
N GLU A 205 24.07 -10.67 13.58
CA GLU A 205 25.32 -10.77 14.35
C GLU A 205 26.18 -9.49 14.28
N GLU A 206 25.72 -8.46 13.55
CA GLU A 206 26.49 -7.25 13.29
C GLU A 206 26.01 -6.06 14.12
N LEU A 207 26.97 -5.30 14.66
CA LEU A 207 26.70 -4.05 15.38
C LEU A 207 26.82 -2.87 14.44
N VAL A 208 25.69 -2.23 14.10
CA VAL A 208 25.63 -1.17 13.09
C VAL A 208 25.18 0.16 13.70
N ASP A 209 25.74 1.26 13.21
CA ASP A 209 25.30 2.63 13.54
C ASP A 209 23.98 2.94 12.80
N ILE A 210 22.96 3.31 13.56
CA ILE A 210 21.63 3.67 13.06
C ILE A 210 21.27 5.08 13.48
N PHE A 211 20.52 5.79 12.63
CA PHE A 211 20.00 7.13 12.91
C PHE A 211 18.51 7.07 13.18
N GLY A 212 18.07 7.62 14.32
CA GLY A 212 16.68 7.62 14.73
C GLY A 212 15.96 8.92 14.41
N ILE A 213 14.71 8.80 13.96
CA ILE A 213 13.79 9.91 13.71
C ILE A 213 12.49 9.62 14.46
N GLU A 214 12.04 10.57 15.24
CA GLU A 214 10.70 10.59 15.82
C GLU A 214 9.77 11.41 14.92
N ARG A 215 8.60 10.87 14.62
CA ARG A 215 7.50 11.57 13.96
C ARG A 215 6.28 11.54 14.87
N THR A 216 5.71 12.70 15.14
CA THR A 216 4.43 12.84 15.86
C THR A 216 3.39 13.47 14.94
N VAL A 217 2.23 12.84 14.81
CA VAL A 217 1.07 13.38 14.07
C VAL A 217 0.03 13.82 15.09
N SER A 218 -0.28 15.11 15.10
CA SER A 218 -1.32 15.67 15.97
C SER A 218 -2.70 15.18 15.53
N SER A 219 -3.60 14.93 16.49
CA SER A 219 -5.01 14.68 16.23
C SER A 219 -5.84 15.68 17.04
N ALA A 220 -6.92 16.18 16.45
CA ALA A 220 -7.83 17.09 17.14
C ALA A 220 -8.83 16.32 18.04
N LYS A 221 -9.07 15.03 17.76
CA LYS A 221 -10.07 14.21 18.45
C LYS A 221 -9.46 13.18 19.39
N ASP A 222 -8.27 12.69 19.07
CA ASP A 222 -7.59 11.60 19.78
C ASP A 222 -6.21 12.02 20.27
N SER A 223 -5.56 11.12 21.01
CA SER A 223 -4.13 11.26 21.32
C SER A 223 -3.31 11.26 20.04
N SER A 224 -2.33 12.17 19.94
CA SER A 224 -1.37 12.20 18.85
C SER A 224 -0.66 10.86 18.69
N GLY A 225 -0.55 10.35 17.46
CA GLY A 225 0.27 9.18 17.15
C GLY A 225 1.74 9.57 17.11
N THR A 226 2.62 8.78 17.73
CA THR A 226 4.07 8.99 17.67
C THR A 226 4.77 7.71 17.22
N TRP A 227 5.69 7.84 16.27
CA TRP A 227 6.49 6.76 15.73
C TRP A 227 7.98 7.04 15.92
N HIS A 228 8.72 6.01 16.32
CA HIS A 228 10.18 6.01 16.27
C HIS A 228 10.62 5.11 15.13
N CYS A 229 11.35 5.68 14.17
CA CYS A 229 11.94 4.97 13.06
C CYS A 229 13.46 5.08 13.15
N TYR A 230 14.16 3.97 12.96
CA TYR A 230 15.61 3.94 12.91
C TYR A 230 16.07 3.38 11.58
N PHE A 231 17.09 4.00 11.01
CA PHE A 231 17.56 3.75 9.67
C PHE A 231 19.05 3.42 9.65
N LEU A 232 19.44 2.56 8.71
CA LEU A 232 20.82 2.31 8.34
C LEU A 232 21.43 3.56 7.67
N PRO A 233 22.77 3.67 7.59
CA PRO A 233 23.44 4.83 6.98
C PRO A 233 23.05 5.10 5.52
N ASP A 234 22.59 4.08 4.82
CA ASP A 234 22.14 4.15 3.44
C ASP A 234 20.63 4.41 3.30
N GLY A 235 19.92 4.64 4.40
CA GLY A 235 18.50 4.99 4.43
C GLY A 235 17.55 3.80 4.49
N HIS A 236 18.02 2.55 4.49
CA HIS A 236 17.15 1.40 4.74
C HIS A 236 16.57 1.44 6.16
N LEU A 237 15.32 1.02 6.31
CA LEU A 237 14.65 0.99 7.61
C LEU A 237 15.17 -0.19 8.44
N ALA A 238 15.79 0.10 9.57
CA ALA A 238 16.28 -0.91 10.52
C ALA A 238 15.22 -1.31 11.54
N SER A 239 14.43 -0.34 12.03
CA SER A 239 13.29 -0.62 12.89
C SER A 239 12.25 0.50 12.89
N ARG A 240 11.00 0.15 13.17
CA ARG A 240 9.88 1.08 13.32
C ARG A 240 8.96 0.60 14.43
N VAL A 241 8.57 1.53 15.31
CA VAL A 241 7.62 1.27 16.40
C VAL A 241 6.67 2.46 16.54
N GLN A 242 5.40 2.18 16.78
CA GLN A 242 4.44 3.18 17.24
C GLN A 242 4.39 3.16 18.76
N LEU A 243 4.59 4.31 19.40
CA LEU A 243 4.52 4.40 20.85
C LEU A 243 3.11 4.01 21.34
N GLY A 244 3.05 3.05 22.26
CA GLY A 244 1.80 2.47 22.76
C GLY A 244 1.34 1.20 22.03
N SER A 245 1.99 0.79 20.94
CA SER A 245 1.73 -0.49 20.26
C SER A 245 2.63 -1.61 20.84
N PRO A 246 2.11 -2.84 21.02
CA PRO A 246 2.90 -4.00 21.47
C PRO A 246 3.72 -4.65 20.34
N ALA A 247 3.73 -4.05 19.14
CA ALA A 247 4.38 -4.58 17.96
C ALA A 247 5.52 -3.66 17.48
N ILE A 248 6.65 -4.27 17.17
CA ILE A 248 7.84 -3.60 16.63
C ILE A 248 8.20 -4.24 15.30
N MET A 249 8.39 -3.42 14.28
CA MET A 249 8.96 -3.86 13.00
C MET A 249 10.47 -3.75 13.11
N LYS A 250 11.20 -4.84 12.83
CA LYS A 250 12.66 -4.85 12.88
C LYS A 250 13.26 -5.63 11.73
N LEU A 251 14.42 -5.16 11.29
CA LEU A 251 15.25 -5.84 10.32
C LEU A 251 16.00 -7.00 11.01
N LEU A 252 15.91 -8.20 10.46
CA LEU A 252 16.57 -9.39 11.02
C LEU A 252 18.00 -9.56 10.52
N HIS A 253 18.24 -9.22 9.26
CA HIS A 253 19.53 -9.33 8.58
C HIS A 253 19.81 -8.07 7.81
N LEU A 254 21.07 -7.64 7.75
CA LEU A 254 21.42 -6.48 6.96
C LEU A 254 21.05 -6.72 5.48
N PRO A 255 20.60 -5.67 4.77
CA PRO A 255 20.52 -5.75 3.32
C PRO A 255 21.95 -6.04 2.84
N PHE A 256 22.10 -6.85 1.80
CA PHE A 256 23.43 -7.08 1.22
C PHE A 256 23.99 -5.75 0.68
N LEU A 257 24.74 -5.03 1.52
CA LEU A 257 25.39 -3.78 1.16
C LEU A 257 26.67 -4.12 0.39
N LEU A 258 26.57 -4.04 -0.93
CA LEU A 258 27.73 -3.92 -1.80
C LEU A 258 28.30 -2.51 -1.62
N ASP A 259 29.22 -2.36 -0.67
CA ASP A 259 29.81 -1.07 -0.35
C ASP A 259 30.55 -0.50 -1.59
N GLY A 260 30.01 0.59 -2.12
CA GLY A 260 30.59 1.36 -3.22
C GLY A 260 30.61 0.69 -4.60
N GLY A 261 29.58 -0.06 -4.98
CA GLY A 261 29.52 -0.66 -6.32
C GLY A 261 30.72 -1.57 -6.59
N LEU A 262 31.09 -2.43 -5.64
CA LEU A 262 31.95 -3.58 -5.94
C LEU A 262 31.65 -4.73 -4.98
N MET A 263 31.44 -5.89 -5.58
CA MET A 263 31.52 -7.21 -4.98
C MET A 263 32.79 -7.37 -4.15
N THR A 264 32.65 -7.72 -2.87
CA THR A 264 33.62 -8.61 -2.22
C THR A 264 33.23 -10.05 -2.55
N LEU A 265 33.35 -10.42 -3.83
CA LEU A 265 33.44 -11.81 -4.31
C LEU A 265 34.84 -12.38 -4.01
N SER A 266 35.32 -12.20 -2.78
CA SER A 266 36.62 -12.74 -2.36
C SER A 266 36.54 -13.63 -1.13
N LEU A 267 35.34 -13.90 -0.58
CA LEU A 267 35.15 -14.90 0.48
C LEU A 267 33.96 -15.85 0.30
N LEU A 268 33.14 -15.68 -0.74
CA LEU A 268 32.18 -16.71 -1.13
C LEU A 268 32.80 -17.54 -2.25
N GLU A 269 33.26 -18.73 -1.88
CA GLU A 269 33.29 -19.88 -2.77
C GLU A 269 31.97 -19.88 -3.57
N LYS A 270 32.05 -20.05 -4.89
CA LYS A 270 30.96 -19.86 -5.87
C LYS A 270 29.70 -20.72 -5.65
N ASP A 271 29.61 -21.45 -4.55
CA ASP A 271 28.58 -22.44 -4.25
C ASP A 271 27.55 -21.99 -3.19
N GLN A 272 27.61 -20.74 -2.72
CA GLN A 272 26.66 -20.21 -1.73
C GLN A 272 25.98 -18.92 -2.20
N ILE A 273 25.45 -18.91 -3.42
CA ILE A 273 24.31 -18.03 -3.70
C ILE A 273 23.19 -18.56 -2.79
N PRO A 274 22.67 -17.78 -1.81
CA PRO A 274 21.53 -18.22 -1.05
C PRO A 274 20.39 -18.44 -2.06
N VAL A 275 20.05 -19.71 -2.29
CA VAL A 275 18.82 -20.06 -2.97
C VAL A 275 17.72 -19.68 -2.00
N PHE A 276 17.18 -18.48 -2.17
CA PHE A 276 15.94 -18.11 -1.51
C PHE A 276 14.91 -19.17 -1.93
N GLU A 277 14.49 -20.00 -0.99
CA GLU A 277 13.35 -20.85 -1.21
C GLU A 277 12.20 -19.92 -1.59
N LYS A 278 11.72 -20.05 -2.84
CA LYS A 278 10.55 -19.29 -3.29
C LYS A 278 9.42 -19.66 -2.33
N LYS A 279 9.06 -18.75 -1.42
CA LYS A 279 7.85 -18.91 -0.62
C LYS A 279 6.71 -19.20 -1.59
N PRO A 280 5.89 -20.24 -1.35
CA PRO A 280 4.75 -20.52 -2.21
C PRO A 280 3.85 -19.28 -2.24
N LEU A 281 3.51 -18.81 -3.44
CA LEU A 281 2.64 -17.65 -3.63
C LEU A 281 1.20 -18.04 -3.24
N ILE A 282 0.81 -17.72 -2.01
CA ILE A 282 -0.58 -17.91 -1.54
C ILE A 282 -1.37 -16.67 -1.97
N TRP A 283 -1.78 -16.66 -3.24
CA TRP A 283 -2.45 -15.51 -3.87
C TRP A 283 -3.80 -15.18 -3.21
N GLU A 284 -4.43 -16.13 -2.52
CA GLU A 284 -5.65 -15.91 -1.74
C GLU A 284 -5.44 -15.05 -0.48
N GLU A 285 -4.21 -15.03 0.05
CA GLU A 285 -3.81 -14.25 1.23
C GLU A 285 -3.16 -12.91 0.82
N ASP A 286 -2.57 -12.86 -0.38
CA ASP A 286 -2.07 -11.64 -0.98
C ASP A 286 -3.23 -10.79 -1.51
N MET A 287 -3.47 -9.67 -0.84
CA MET A 287 -4.60 -8.80 -1.11
C MET A 287 -4.55 -8.10 -2.48
N GLU A 288 -3.36 -7.85 -3.04
CA GLU A 288 -3.21 -7.28 -4.39
C GLU A 288 -3.60 -8.31 -5.44
N LEU A 289 -3.09 -9.54 -5.31
CA LEU A 289 -3.46 -10.65 -6.18
C LEU A 289 -4.94 -11.01 -6.03
N TYR A 290 -5.46 -10.98 -4.81
CA TYR A 290 -6.87 -11.22 -4.55
C TYR A 290 -7.76 -10.12 -5.15
N SER A 291 -7.38 -8.84 -5.05
CA SER A 291 -8.10 -7.73 -5.69
C SER A 291 -8.08 -7.87 -7.21
N LYS A 292 -6.91 -8.11 -7.82
CA LYS A 292 -6.77 -8.35 -9.27
C LYS A 292 -7.61 -9.53 -9.72
N PHE A 293 -7.66 -10.60 -8.92
CA PHE A 293 -8.50 -11.76 -9.17
C PHE A 293 -9.99 -11.40 -9.14
N LEU A 294 -10.44 -10.63 -8.14
CA LEU A 294 -11.84 -10.19 -8.03
C LEU A 294 -12.24 -9.31 -9.21
N ASP A 295 -11.41 -8.33 -9.56
CA ASP A 295 -11.66 -7.43 -10.69
C ASP A 295 -11.76 -8.23 -12.00
N ARG A 296 -10.80 -9.12 -12.24
CA ARG A 296 -10.80 -9.97 -13.44
C ARG A 296 -12.00 -10.94 -13.46
N LYS A 297 -12.40 -11.45 -12.30
CA LYS A 297 -13.57 -12.32 -12.16
C LYS A 297 -14.86 -11.56 -12.44
N GLU A 298 -14.98 -10.31 -11.97
CA GLU A 298 -16.14 -9.47 -12.22
C GLU A 298 -16.23 -9.06 -13.70
N GLU A 299 -15.10 -8.67 -14.31
CA GLU A 299 -14.99 -8.40 -15.75
C GLU A 299 -15.44 -9.62 -16.57
N LEU A 300 -14.89 -10.81 -16.30
CA LEU A 300 -15.28 -12.05 -16.99
C LEU A 300 -16.75 -12.41 -16.78
N LYS A 301 -17.30 -12.14 -15.60
CA LYS A 301 -18.72 -12.36 -15.31
C LYS A 301 -19.61 -11.38 -16.07
N ALA A 302 -19.18 -10.13 -16.20
CA ALA A 302 -19.87 -9.10 -16.99
C ALA A 302 -19.83 -9.42 -18.48
N ASP A 303 -18.67 -9.85 -18.99
CA ASP A 303 -18.48 -10.32 -20.37
C ASP A 303 -19.38 -11.52 -20.66
N TYR A 304 -19.36 -12.54 -19.80
CA TYR A 304 -20.22 -13.72 -19.94
C TYR A 304 -21.70 -13.33 -19.92
N SER A 305 -22.11 -12.47 -18.99
CA SER A 305 -23.49 -11.98 -18.90
C SER A 305 -23.91 -11.22 -20.15
N SER A 306 -23.00 -10.44 -20.74
CA SER A 306 -23.22 -9.70 -21.97
C SER A 306 -23.31 -10.63 -23.18
N TYR A 307 -22.42 -11.61 -23.29
CA TYR A 307 -22.44 -12.64 -24.32
C TYR A 307 -23.77 -13.42 -24.31
N VAL A 308 -24.21 -13.90 -23.15
CA VAL A 308 -25.49 -14.62 -23.01
C VAL A 308 -26.70 -13.74 -23.32
N ARG A 309 -26.63 -12.42 -23.08
CA ARG A 309 -27.70 -11.48 -23.47
C ARG A 309 -27.73 -11.24 -24.97
N GLN A 310 -26.56 -11.16 -25.61
CA GLN A 310 -26.42 -10.96 -27.06
C GLN A 310 -26.79 -12.21 -27.86
N HIS A 311 -26.69 -13.39 -27.24
CA HIS A 311 -26.98 -14.69 -27.86
C HIS A 311 -28.18 -15.41 -27.20
N PRO A 312 -29.42 -14.92 -27.38
CA PRO A 312 -30.62 -15.56 -26.83
C PRO A 312 -30.84 -17.00 -27.32
N GLU A 313 -30.29 -17.36 -28.48
CA GLU A 313 -30.28 -18.72 -29.03
C GLU A 313 -29.63 -19.75 -28.09
N LEU A 314 -28.65 -19.35 -27.26
CA LEU A 314 -28.03 -20.24 -26.28
C LEU A 314 -29.03 -20.69 -25.21
N LYS A 315 -29.87 -19.76 -24.75
CA LYS A 315 -30.93 -20.07 -23.76
C LYS A 315 -31.99 -20.97 -24.37
N ALA A 316 -32.40 -20.71 -25.60
CA ALA A 316 -33.35 -21.55 -26.32
C ALA A 316 -32.81 -22.97 -26.53
N LEU A 317 -31.57 -23.09 -27.00
CA LEU A 317 -30.90 -24.37 -27.23
C LEU A 317 -30.77 -25.20 -25.95
N LEU A 318 -30.38 -24.57 -24.83
CA LEU A 318 -30.29 -25.23 -23.53
C LEU A 318 -31.67 -25.64 -22.99
N ALA A 319 -32.70 -24.80 -23.19
CA ALA A 319 -34.07 -25.11 -22.79
C ALA A 319 -34.62 -26.32 -23.58
N ASP A 320 -34.39 -26.35 -24.90
CA ASP A 320 -34.77 -27.48 -25.75
C ASP A 320 -34.05 -28.76 -25.31
N PHE A 321 -32.74 -28.68 -25.06
CA PHE A 321 -31.97 -29.82 -24.54
C PHE A 321 -32.56 -30.36 -23.23
N LEU A 322 -32.81 -29.48 -22.25
CA LEU A 322 -33.42 -29.83 -20.96
C LEU A 322 -34.80 -30.46 -21.15
N GLN A 323 -35.61 -29.93 -22.07
CA GLN A 323 -36.92 -30.48 -22.37
C GLN A 323 -36.82 -31.90 -22.96
N PHE A 324 -35.92 -32.11 -23.93
CA PHE A 324 -35.70 -33.43 -24.51
C PHE A 324 -35.12 -34.43 -23.50
N LEU A 325 -34.22 -33.99 -22.64
CA LEU A 325 -33.64 -34.80 -21.58
C LEU A 325 -34.71 -35.27 -20.58
N LEU A 326 -35.58 -34.35 -20.13
CA LEU A 326 -36.65 -34.64 -19.18
C LEU A 326 -37.76 -35.52 -19.76
N LEU A 327 -38.01 -35.40 -21.07
CA LEU A 327 -39.00 -36.23 -21.78
C LEU A 327 -38.49 -37.65 -22.03
N ARG A 328 -37.25 -37.81 -22.47
CA ARG A 328 -36.70 -39.12 -22.85
C ARG A 328 -36.08 -39.90 -21.69
N LYS A 329 -35.63 -39.21 -20.65
CA LYS A 329 -34.98 -39.79 -19.47
C LYS A 329 -34.00 -40.93 -19.83
N PRO A 330 -33.02 -40.66 -20.71
CA PRO A 330 -32.07 -41.67 -21.13
C PRO A 330 -31.24 -42.16 -19.94
N GLN A 331 -30.80 -43.42 -19.98
CA GLN A 331 -29.92 -43.98 -18.95
C GLN A 331 -28.50 -43.37 -19.02
N ASP A 332 -28.06 -42.97 -20.21
CA ASP A 332 -26.79 -42.28 -20.44
C ASP A 332 -27.03 -40.86 -20.94
N VAL A 333 -26.83 -39.90 -20.04
CA VAL A 333 -27.02 -38.47 -20.30
C VAL A 333 -25.90 -37.90 -21.17
N PHE A 334 -24.68 -38.43 -21.09
CA PHE A 334 -23.53 -37.88 -21.79
C PHE A 334 -23.56 -38.22 -23.28
N SER A 335 -23.85 -39.48 -23.61
CA SER A 335 -24.06 -39.89 -25.01
C SER A 335 -25.25 -39.14 -25.65
N PHE A 336 -26.32 -38.94 -24.89
CA PHE A 336 -27.47 -38.17 -25.33
C PHE A 336 -27.14 -36.68 -25.61
N ALA A 337 -26.34 -36.05 -24.74
CA ALA A 337 -25.88 -34.69 -24.94
C ALA A 337 -24.99 -34.57 -26.18
N HIS A 338 -24.06 -35.50 -26.39
CA HIS A 338 -23.21 -35.54 -27.57
C HIS A 338 -24.06 -35.55 -28.85
N ASP A 339 -25.03 -36.44 -28.96
CA ASP A 339 -25.87 -36.56 -30.15
C ASP A 339 -26.78 -35.35 -30.36
N PHE A 340 -27.27 -34.73 -29.28
CA PHE A 340 -28.07 -33.52 -29.33
C PHE A 340 -27.26 -32.31 -29.83
N PHE A 341 -26.01 -32.13 -29.36
CA PHE A 341 -25.19 -30.96 -29.70
C PHE A 341 -24.36 -31.13 -30.97
N ALA A 342 -24.13 -32.36 -31.46
CA ALA A 342 -23.32 -32.66 -32.64
C ALA A 342 -23.67 -31.82 -33.90
N PRO A 343 -24.94 -31.56 -34.23
CA PRO A 343 -25.30 -30.75 -35.41
C PRO A 343 -24.81 -29.29 -35.32
N PHE A 344 -24.72 -28.73 -34.13
CA PHE A 344 -24.38 -27.32 -33.90
C PHE A 344 -22.87 -27.03 -33.96
N ALA A 345 -22.02 -28.06 -33.81
CA ALA A 345 -20.57 -27.92 -33.88
C ALA A 345 -20.06 -27.56 -35.29
N SER A 346 -20.84 -27.84 -36.33
CA SER A 346 -20.44 -27.69 -37.73
C SER A 346 -20.59 -26.27 -38.31
N GLN A 347 -21.10 -25.30 -37.53
CA GLN A 347 -21.38 -23.92 -37.98
C GLN A 347 -20.36 -22.86 -37.50
N SER A 348 -19.26 -23.25 -36.86
CA SER A 348 -18.23 -22.28 -36.43
C SER A 348 -17.35 -21.81 -37.60
N PRO A 349 -17.12 -20.49 -37.79
CA PRO A 349 -16.12 -20.00 -38.73
C PRO A 349 -14.70 -20.39 -38.28
N PRO A 350 -13.72 -20.51 -39.20
CA PRO A 350 -12.34 -20.78 -38.81
C PRO A 350 -11.69 -19.52 -38.21
N GLY A 351 -11.29 -19.59 -36.94
CA GLY A 351 -10.46 -18.60 -36.23
C GLY A 351 -11.24 -17.79 -35.17
N LYS A 352 -10.83 -17.68 -33.91
CA LYS A 352 -9.48 -17.55 -33.35
C LYS A 352 -9.21 -18.64 -32.31
N SER A 353 -8.15 -19.40 -32.53
CA SER A 353 -7.49 -20.16 -31.48
C SER A 353 -7.17 -19.23 -30.31
N ARG A 354 -7.79 -19.47 -29.15
CA ARG A 354 -7.41 -18.92 -27.85
C ARG A 354 -6.06 -19.54 -27.45
N LYS A 355 -5.00 -19.23 -28.19
CA LYS A 355 -3.62 -19.34 -27.73
C LYS A 355 -3.30 -17.98 -27.12
N ASP A 356 -3.26 -17.95 -25.81
CA ASP A 356 -2.36 -17.12 -24.98
C ASP A 356 -2.84 -17.26 -23.52
N SER A 357 -2.65 -18.46 -22.99
CA SER A 357 -2.70 -18.74 -21.55
C SER A 357 -1.67 -19.81 -21.22
N GLN A 358 -0.49 -19.67 -21.82
CA GLN A 358 0.75 -20.31 -21.39
C GLN A 358 1.85 -19.30 -21.72
N ASN A 359 2.10 -18.41 -20.77
CA ASN A 359 3.38 -17.79 -20.49
C ASN A 359 3.15 -16.76 -19.40
N PHE A 360 3.33 -17.18 -18.15
CA PHE A 360 3.82 -16.28 -17.12
C PHE A 360 5.13 -16.88 -16.58
N PRO A 361 6.20 -16.09 -16.48
CA PRO A 361 7.41 -16.48 -15.76
C PRO A 361 7.17 -16.61 -14.24
#